data_AF-A0A286P486-F1
#
_entry.id   AF-A0A286P486-F1
#
_cell.length_a   1.000
_cell.length_b   1.000
_cell.length_c   1.000
_cell.angle_alpha   90.00
_cell.angle_beta   90.00
_cell.angle_gamma   90.00
#
_symmetry.space_group_name_H-M   'P 1'
#
loop_
_entity.id
_entity.type
_entity.pdbx_description
1 polymer ?
#
loop_
_entity_poly.entity_id
_entity_poly.type
_entity_poly.pdbx_seq_one_letter_code
_entity_poly.pdbx_strand_id
1 'polypeptide(L)'
;MNREAPWLLLALFSMPALADFKGSVSFATNYVYRGYTKSMNNPVGPGNLEYEHELGLYAGLWVAPVSFDDEYHDDRAQVEINPYLGWATKFARNWKLDLAASRYLYDGKVFGQDSDYNELDGSLHYRDLLSARVAFAYDTYNRGAKTLAYELVGRLRGRRCTENVEQP
;
A
#
# COMPACT_ATOMS: atom_id res chain seq x y z
N MET A 1 -12.31 -14.83 -40.75
CA MET A 1 -12.24 -16.02 -39.89
C MET A 1 -12.18 -15.51 -38.46
N ASN A 2 -13.35 -15.38 -37.85
CA ASN A 2 -13.56 -14.72 -36.56
C ASN A 2 -13.49 -15.80 -35.48
N ARG A 3 -12.66 -15.61 -34.44
CA ARG A 3 -12.76 -16.38 -33.20
C ARG A 3 -12.53 -15.44 -32.02
N GLU A 4 -13.67 -15.09 -31.45
CA GLU A 4 -13.98 -14.40 -30.20
C GLU A 4 -12.93 -14.54 -29.09
N ALA A 5 -12.50 -13.41 -28.51
CA ALA A 5 -11.76 -13.37 -27.26
C ALA A 5 -12.75 -13.52 -26.08
N PRO A 6 -12.57 -14.49 -25.16
CA PRO A 6 -13.44 -14.61 -24.01
C PRO A 6 -13.06 -13.52 -23.00
N TRP A 7 -14.03 -12.65 -22.73
CA TRP A 7 -13.96 -11.64 -21.68
C TRP A 7 -13.87 -12.36 -20.31
N LEU A 8 -12.72 -12.28 -19.66
CA LEU A 8 -12.53 -12.74 -18.28
C LEU A 8 -13.26 -11.78 -17.33
N LEU A 9 -14.44 -12.19 -16.87
CA LEU A 9 -15.12 -11.60 -15.72
C LEU A 9 -14.34 -11.95 -14.44
N LEU A 10 -13.59 -10.98 -13.91
CA LEU A 10 -12.95 -11.07 -12.60
C LEU A 10 -13.99 -10.78 -11.50
N ALA A 11 -14.39 -11.82 -10.78
CA ALA A 11 -15.16 -11.69 -9.55
C ALA A 11 -14.20 -11.33 -8.40
N LEU A 12 -14.31 -10.10 -7.89
CA LEU A 12 -13.70 -9.70 -6.63
C LEU A 12 -14.48 -10.37 -5.49
N PHE A 13 -13.95 -11.44 -4.92
CA PHE A 13 -14.48 -12.00 -3.67
C PHE A 13 -14.06 -11.08 -2.52
N SER A 14 -14.97 -10.19 -2.12
CA SER A 14 -14.87 -9.50 -0.83
C SER A 14 -15.29 -10.47 0.27
N MET A 15 -14.37 -10.84 1.16
CA MET A 15 -14.73 -11.58 2.38
C MET A 15 -15.62 -10.69 3.27
N PRO A 16 -16.61 -11.26 4.00
CA PRO A 16 -17.39 -10.50 4.97
C PRO A 16 -16.45 -10.00 6.07
N ALA A 17 -16.48 -8.70 6.35
CA ALA A 17 -15.79 -8.11 7.48
C ALA A 17 -16.44 -8.60 8.78
N LEU A 18 -15.70 -9.31 9.64
CA LEU A 18 -15.88 -9.11 11.08
C LEU A 18 -15.63 -7.61 11.28
N ALA A 19 -16.55 -6.87 11.93
CA ALA A 19 -16.62 -5.40 11.84
C ALA A 19 -15.28 -4.66 12.02
N ASP A 20 -14.35 -5.26 12.75
CA ASP A 20 -13.03 -4.71 13.04
C ASP A 20 -11.90 -5.24 12.14
N PHE A 21 -12.07 -6.37 11.45
CA PHE A 21 -11.07 -6.96 10.55
C PHE A 21 -11.37 -6.70 9.08
N LYS A 22 -10.38 -6.18 8.36
CA LYS A 22 -10.43 -5.90 6.93
C LYS A 22 -9.31 -6.66 6.23
N GLY A 23 -9.67 -7.53 5.30
CA GLY A 23 -8.73 -8.25 4.44
C GLY A 23 -8.88 -7.80 2.99
N SER A 24 -7.77 -7.75 2.26
CA SER A 24 -7.77 -7.50 0.82
C SER A 24 -6.66 -8.25 0.12
N VAL A 25 -6.90 -8.69 -1.11
CA VAL A 25 -5.87 -9.20 -2.03
C VAL A 25 -5.95 -8.37 -3.29
N SER A 26 -4.81 -7.99 -3.83
CA SER A 26 -4.69 -7.27 -5.10
C SER A 26 -3.84 -8.06 -6.08
N PHE A 27 -3.90 -7.67 -7.34
CA PHE A 27 -3.06 -8.21 -8.40
C PHE A 27 -2.41 -7.06 -9.16
N ALA A 28 -1.12 -7.17 -9.42
CA ALA A 28 -0.37 -6.21 -10.23
C ALA A 28 0.56 -6.95 -11.18
N THR A 29 0.78 -6.41 -12.37
CA THR A 29 1.75 -6.96 -13.33
C THR A 29 3.19 -6.57 -12.98
N ASN A 30 3.36 -5.54 -12.16
CA ASN A 30 4.65 -5.09 -11.65
C ASN A 30 4.46 -4.44 -10.28
N TYR A 31 5.30 -4.82 -9.32
CA TYR A 31 5.34 -4.15 -8.03
C TYR A 31 6.36 -3.01 -8.09
N VAL A 32 5.89 -1.77 -8.21
CA VAL A 32 6.75 -0.58 -8.19
C VAL A 32 6.62 0.11 -6.83
N TYR A 33 7.76 0.40 -6.21
CA TYR A 33 7.84 1.12 -4.96
C TYR A 33 8.91 2.20 -5.06
N ARG A 34 8.57 3.45 -4.73
CA ARG A 34 9.48 4.61 -4.75
C ARG A 34 10.33 4.75 -6.03
N GLY A 35 9.75 4.38 -7.18
CA GLY A 35 10.36 4.57 -8.50
C GLY A 35 11.19 3.40 -9.03
N TYR A 36 11.33 2.29 -8.29
CA TYR A 36 11.97 1.07 -8.78
C TYR A 36 11.06 -0.15 -8.64
N THR A 37 11.31 -1.19 -9.44
CA THR A 37 10.57 -2.45 -9.36
C THR A 37 11.11 -3.34 -8.24
N LYS A 38 10.21 -3.96 -7.50
CA LYS A 38 10.46 -4.99 -6.48
C LYS A 38 9.99 -6.37 -6.93
N SER A 39 9.57 -6.51 -8.19
CA SER A 39 9.17 -7.80 -8.76
C SER A 39 9.78 -8.08 -10.13
N MET A 40 10.74 -7.28 -10.60
CA MET A 40 11.37 -7.44 -11.92
C MET A 40 10.37 -7.51 -13.08
N ASN A 41 9.30 -6.71 -13.02
CA ASN A 41 8.17 -6.72 -13.95
C ASN A 41 7.38 -8.05 -14.01
N ASN A 42 7.56 -8.91 -13.00
CA ASN A 42 6.76 -10.13 -12.86
C ASN A 42 5.42 -9.81 -12.15
N PRO A 43 4.33 -10.51 -12.51
CA PRO A 43 3.06 -10.39 -11.82
C PRO A 43 3.16 -10.79 -10.35
N VAL A 44 2.48 -10.04 -9.49
CA VAL A 44 2.41 -10.27 -8.04
C VAL A 44 0.97 -10.20 -7.54
N GLY A 45 0.72 -10.93 -6.44
CA GLY A 45 -0.56 -10.92 -5.74
C GLY A 45 -0.40 -10.49 -4.28
N PRO A 46 -0.22 -9.18 -3.98
CA PRO A 46 -0.08 -8.72 -2.60
C PRO A 46 -1.39 -8.86 -1.80
N GLY A 47 -1.26 -9.19 -0.53
CA GLY A 47 -2.34 -9.30 0.44
C GLY A 47 -2.17 -8.35 1.62
N ASN A 48 -3.29 -7.95 2.23
CA ASN A 48 -3.33 -7.17 3.44
C ASN A 48 -4.39 -7.73 4.39
N LEU A 49 -4.09 -7.74 5.68
CA LEU A 49 -5.04 -7.98 6.76
C LEU A 49 -4.84 -6.92 7.81
N GLU A 50 -5.91 -6.21 8.18
CA GLU A 50 -5.90 -5.12 9.14
C GLU A 50 -6.98 -5.35 10.20
N TYR A 51 -6.69 -4.95 11.43
CA TYR A 51 -7.61 -4.79 12.52
C TYR A 51 -7.70 -3.31 12.90
N GLU A 52 -8.91 -2.77 13.02
CA GLU A 52 -9.18 -1.39 13.43
C GLU A 52 -10.03 -1.37 14.70
N HIS A 53 -9.54 -0.70 15.74
CA HIS A 53 -10.25 -0.49 16.99
C HIS A 53 -11.01 0.85 16.95
N GLU A 54 -12.14 0.95 17.66
CA GLU A 54 -13.00 2.15 17.70
C GLU A 54 -12.28 3.43 18.17
N LEU A 55 -11.16 3.28 18.89
CA LEU A 55 -10.29 4.39 19.34
C LEU A 55 -9.39 4.96 18.23
N GLY A 56 -9.49 4.43 17.01
CA GLY A 56 -8.65 4.78 15.87
C GLY A 56 -7.28 4.13 15.87
N LEU A 57 -7.01 3.22 16.81
CA LEU A 57 -5.82 2.36 16.77
C LEU A 57 -6.03 1.27 15.74
N TYR A 58 -5.00 0.95 14.97
CA TYR A 58 -5.04 -0.15 14.02
C TYR A 58 -3.73 -0.92 14.00
N ALA A 59 -3.80 -2.18 13.61
CA ALA A 59 -2.64 -3.03 13.39
C ALA A 59 -2.93 -3.99 12.25
N GLY A 60 -1.91 -4.34 11.48
CA GLY A 60 -2.10 -5.20 10.33
C GLY A 60 -0.81 -5.81 9.82
N LEU A 61 -0.98 -6.56 8.75
CA LEU A 61 0.05 -7.30 8.05
C LEU A 61 -0.17 -7.14 6.55
N TRP A 62 0.84 -6.61 5.88
CA TRP A 62 0.90 -6.62 4.42
C TRP A 62 1.93 -7.65 3.97
N VAL A 63 1.62 -8.41 2.91
CA VAL A 63 2.51 -9.46 2.38
C VAL A 63 2.52 -9.37 0.87
N ALA A 64 3.69 -9.49 0.25
CA ALA A 64 3.79 -9.60 -1.20
C ALA A 64 4.96 -10.47 -1.64
N PRO A 65 4.81 -11.20 -2.75
CA PRO A 65 5.95 -11.75 -3.47
C PRO A 65 6.86 -10.62 -3.96
N VAL A 66 8.16 -10.83 -3.86
CA VAL A 66 9.20 -9.93 -4.37
C VAL A 66 10.20 -10.71 -5.22
N SER A 67 10.83 -10.01 -6.15
CA SER A 67 11.91 -10.51 -6.98
C SER A 67 12.76 -9.30 -7.35
N PHE A 68 13.99 -9.29 -6.85
CA PHE A 68 14.98 -8.27 -7.14
C PHE A 68 15.91 -8.74 -8.25
N ASP A 69 16.71 -7.82 -8.80
CA ASP A 69 17.70 -8.11 -9.85
C ASP A 69 18.98 -8.76 -9.26
N ASP A 70 18.80 -9.83 -8.49
CA ASP A 70 19.83 -10.43 -7.66
C ASP A 70 19.84 -11.97 -7.75
N GLU A 71 19.44 -12.49 -8.90
CA GLU A 71 19.24 -13.93 -9.17
C GLU A 71 20.48 -14.81 -8.92
N TYR A 72 21.66 -14.20 -8.88
CA TYR A 72 22.95 -14.85 -8.61
C TYR A 72 23.20 -15.13 -7.12
N HIS A 73 22.33 -14.66 -6.21
CA HIS A 73 22.35 -15.03 -4.79
C HIS A 73 21.37 -16.17 -4.51
N ASP A 74 21.88 -17.24 -3.90
CA ASP A 74 21.06 -18.40 -3.52
C ASP A 74 20.10 -18.09 -2.36
N ASP A 75 20.43 -17.10 -1.51
CA ASP A 75 19.67 -16.68 -0.34
C ASP A 75 18.78 -15.45 -0.60
N ARG A 76 18.40 -15.19 -1.87
CA ARG A 76 17.62 -14.02 -2.27
C ARG A 76 16.20 -13.99 -1.67
N ALA A 77 15.72 -12.80 -1.37
CA ALA A 77 14.36 -12.57 -0.88
C ALA A 77 13.31 -12.89 -1.96
N GLN A 78 12.27 -13.63 -1.55
CA GLN A 78 11.14 -14.02 -2.40
C GLN A 78 9.82 -13.46 -1.87
N VAL A 79 9.76 -13.12 -0.58
CA VAL A 79 8.58 -12.57 0.08
C VAL A 79 8.97 -11.39 0.95
N GLU A 80 8.16 -10.34 0.87
CA GLU A 80 8.18 -9.21 1.78
C GLU A 80 6.96 -9.26 2.70
N ILE A 81 7.21 -9.09 4.00
CA ILE A 81 6.20 -9.09 5.05
C ILE A 81 6.35 -7.81 5.86
N ASN A 82 5.29 -7.01 5.90
CA ASN A 82 5.28 -5.72 6.56
C ASN A 82 4.20 -5.69 7.64
N PRO A 83 4.47 -6.15 8.87
CA PRO A 83 3.62 -5.83 10.00
C PRO A 83 3.64 -4.32 10.27
N TYR A 84 2.48 -3.78 10.61
CA TYR A 84 2.33 -2.36 10.93
C TYR A 84 1.33 -2.16 12.06
N LEU A 85 1.45 -1.02 12.71
CA LEU A 85 0.49 -0.50 13.67
C LEU A 85 0.46 1.02 13.60
N GLY A 86 -0.68 1.59 13.94
CA GLY A 86 -0.85 3.03 13.85
C GLY A 86 -2.04 3.54 14.63
N TRP A 87 -2.21 4.85 14.54
CA TRP A 87 -3.29 5.58 15.16
C TRP A 87 -3.76 6.70 14.24
N ALA A 88 -5.07 6.71 14.01
CA ALA A 88 -5.73 7.66 13.16
C ALA A 88 -6.81 8.42 13.94
N THR A 89 -6.83 9.75 13.82
CA THR A 89 -7.82 10.57 14.51
C THR A 89 -8.30 11.76 13.67
N LYS A 90 -9.58 12.12 13.85
CA LYS A 90 -10.14 13.38 13.37
C LYS A 90 -10.01 14.42 14.49
N PHE A 91 -9.02 15.29 14.39
CA PHE A 91 -8.80 16.35 15.39
C PHE A 91 -9.54 17.65 15.08
N ALA A 92 -10.04 17.81 13.84
CA ALA A 92 -10.90 18.93 13.45
C ALA A 92 -11.91 18.48 12.39
N ARG A 93 -12.96 19.28 12.15
CA ARG A 93 -14.08 18.95 11.24
C ARG A 93 -13.63 18.41 9.88
N ASN A 94 -12.55 18.96 9.33
CA ASN A 94 -12.06 18.65 8.00
C ASN A 94 -10.68 17.99 7.99
N TRP A 95 -10.08 17.75 9.16
CA TRP A 95 -8.69 17.27 9.25
C TRP A 95 -8.61 15.91 9.93
N LYS A 96 -7.89 14.99 9.29
CA LYS A 96 -7.51 13.69 9.85
C LYS A 96 -5.99 13.60 9.92
N LEU A 97 -5.48 13.21 11.09
CA LEU A 97 -4.09 12.82 11.29
C LEU A 97 -4.00 11.29 11.32
N ASP A 98 -2.95 10.75 10.73
CA ASP A 98 -2.62 9.33 10.74
C ASP A 98 -1.13 9.18 11.02
N LEU A 99 -0.79 8.35 12.01
CA LEU A 99 0.59 8.03 12.37
C LEU A 99 0.74 6.52 12.36
N ALA A 100 1.75 6.01 11.68
CA ALA A 100 2.00 4.58 11.57
C ALA A 100 3.48 4.24 11.79
N ALA A 101 3.72 3.04 12.27
CA ALA A 101 5.01 2.40 12.26
C ALA A 101 4.88 1.06 11.55
N SER A 102 5.80 0.77 10.65
CA SER A 102 5.89 -0.50 9.95
C SER A 102 7.30 -1.06 10.04
N ARG A 103 7.40 -2.38 9.95
CA ARG A 103 8.69 -3.05 9.81
C ARG A 103 8.67 -3.84 8.52
N TYR A 104 9.62 -3.58 7.64
CA TYR A 104 9.82 -4.36 6.43
C TYR A 104 10.69 -5.57 6.77
N LEU A 105 10.18 -6.76 6.52
CA LEU A 105 10.87 -8.03 6.73
C LEU A 105 10.98 -8.77 5.41
N TYR A 106 12.16 -9.31 5.13
CA TYR A 106 12.42 -10.16 3.98
C TYR A 106 12.72 -11.58 4.43
N ASP A 107 12.20 -12.58 3.70
CA ASP A 107 12.46 -14.01 3.97
C ASP A 107 13.87 -14.46 3.56
N GLY A 108 14.61 -13.58 2.88
CA GLY A 108 15.99 -13.75 2.48
C GLY A 108 16.67 -12.39 2.36
N LYS A 109 17.76 -12.36 1.60
CA LYS A 109 18.58 -11.17 1.42
C LYS A 109 18.23 -10.43 0.15
N VAL A 110 18.42 -9.11 0.18
CA VAL A 110 18.27 -8.27 -1.00
C VAL A 110 19.67 -7.82 -1.42
N PHE A 111 20.12 -8.27 -2.59
CA PHE A 111 21.50 -8.13 -3.07
C PHE A 111 22.55 -8.68 -2.08
N GLY A 112 22.27 -9.83 -1.46
CA GLY A 112 23.19 -10.53 -0.56
C GLY A 112 23.34 -9.91 0.83
N GLN A 113 22.47 -8.96 1.21
CA GLN A 113 22.44 -8.34 2.53
C GLN A 113 21.08 -8.48 3.23
N ASP A 114 21.13 -8.71 4.55
CA ASP A 114 19.95 -8.61 5.41
C ASP A 114 19.38 -7.19 5.35
N SER A 115 18.13 -7.10 4.94
CA SER A 115 17.54 -5.86 4.41
C SER A 115 16.30 -5.42 5.19
N ASP A 116 16.12 -5.95 6.40
CA ASP A 116 15.01 -5.58 7.27
C ASP A 116 15.20 -4.16 7.82
N TYR A 117 14.14 -3.36 7.82
CA TYR A 117 14.18 -2.00 8.38
C TYR A 117 12.84 -1.57 8.94
N ASN A 118 12.85 -0.51 9.75
CA ASN A 118 11.63 0.09 10.29
C ASN A 118 11.36 1.42 9.61
N GLU A 119 10.09 1.72 9.40
CA GLU A 119 9.62 2.96 8.80
C GLU A 119 8.53 3.57 9.67
N LEU A 120 8.61 4.88 9.85
CA LEU A 120 7.62 5.70 10.52
C LEU A 120 6.94 6.58 9.49
N ASP A 121 5.62 6.63 9.53
CA ASP A 121 4.81 7.41 8.61
C ASP A 121 3.92 8.36 9.37
N GLY A 122 3.81 9.58 8.86
CA GLY A 122 2.80 10.54 9.29
C GLY A 122 2.08 11.12 8.08
N SER A 123 0.75 11.08 8.10
CA SER A 123 -0.06 11.72 7.08
C SER A 123 -1.14 12.62 7.64
N LEU A 124 -1.37 13.71 6.91
CA LEU A 124 -2.36 14.72 7.21
C LEU A 124 -3.30 14.82 6.01
N HIS A 125 -4.59 14.64 6.28
CA HIS A 125 -5.62 14.64 5.25
C HIS A 125 -6.57 15.81 5.49
N TYR A 126 -6.77 16.63 4.46
CA TYR A 126 -7.79 17.68 4.44
C TYR A 126 -8.96 17.25 3.57
N ARG A 127 -10.06 16.86 4.23
CA ARG A 127 -11.26 16.30 3.60
C ARG A 127 -10.86 15.14 2.67
N ASP A 128 -11.60 14.97 1.57
CA ASP A 128 -11.24 14.04 0.48
C ASP A 128 -10.40 14.72 -0.62
N LEU A 129 -9.92 15.94 -0.37
CA LEU A 129 -9.33 16.81 -1.39
C LEU A 129 -7.82 16.71 -1.44
N LEU A 130 -7.17 16.80 -0.28
CA LEU A 130 -5.72 16.89 -0.16
C LEU A 130 -5.20 15.90 0.86
N SER A 131 -4.11 15.22 0.56
CA SER A 131 -3.38 14.38 1.49
C SER A 131 -1.90 14.68 1.37
N ALA A 132 -1.26 14.95 2.50
CA ALA A 132 0.19 15.06 2.62
C ALA A 132 0.69 13.90 3.47
N ARG A 133 1.73 13.20 3.03
CA ARG A 133 2.36 12.09 3.76
C ARG A 133 3.86 12.33 3.83
N VAL A 134 4.45 11.99 4.96
CA VAL A 134 5.89 11.92 5.17
C VAL A 134 6.20 10.54 5.74
N ALA A 135 7.19 9.88 5.15
CA ALA A 135 7.70 8.58 5.58
C ALA A 135 9.19 8.73 5.91
N PHE A 136 9.60 8.17 7.04
CA PHE A 136 10.97 8.20 7.52
C PHE A 136 11.42 6.79 7.89
N ALA A 137 12.47 6.31 7.23
CA ALA A 137 13.10 5.05 7.56
C ALA A 137 14.53 5.30 8.07
N TYR A 138 14.80 4.81 9.27
CA TYR A 138 16.16 4.78 9.81
C TYR A 138 16.83 3.51 9.29
N ASP A 139 17.87 3.67 8.49
CA ASP A 139 18.66 2.58 7.93
C ASP A 139 17.89 1.69 6.94
N THR A 140 17.42 2.30 5.85
CA THR A 140 16.66 1.59 4.83
C THR A 140 17.51 0.50 4.17
N TYR A 141 16.99 -0.72 4.11
CA TYR A 141 17.71 -1.89 3.59
C TYR A 141 19.05 -2.18 4.33
N ASN A 142 19.20 -1.70 5.58
CA ASN A 142 20.42 -1.87 6.38
C ASN A 142 21.69 -1.33 5.70
N ARG A 143 21.55 -0.26 4.89
CA ARG A 143 22.64 0.35 4.11
C ARG A 143 23.29 1.58 4.77
N GLY A 144 23.02 1.82 6.04
CA GLY A 144 23.40 3.02 6.79
C GLY A 144 22.70 4.29 6.29
N ALA A 145 21.66 4.17 5.45
CA ALA A 145 21.04 5.29 4.77
C ALA A 145 19.75 5.74 5.48
N LYS A 146 19.64 7.06 5.70
CA LYS A 146 18.37 7.68 6.13
C LYS A 146 17.54 8.02 4.90
N THR A 147 16.35 7.46 4.82
CA THR A 147 15.43 7.77 3.71
C THR A 147 14.28 8.62 4.24
N LEU A 148 14.08 9.77 3.60
CA LEU A 148 12.92 10.62 3.80
C LEU A 148 12.13 10.65 2.49
N ALA A 149 10.89 10.18 2.53
CA ALA A 149 9.96 10.30 1.42
C ALA A 149 8.81 11.22 1.81
N TYR A 150 8.34 12.02 0.86
CA TYR A 150 7.18 12.88 1.04
C TYR A 150 6.29 12.79 -0.20
N GLU A 151 4.98 12.79 0.02
CA GLU A 151 3.98 12.67 -1.02
C GLU A 151 2.86 13.69 -0.79
N LEU A 152 2.43 14.35 -1.87
CA LEU A 152 1.29 15.26 -1.86
C LEU A 152 0.31 14.82 -2.95
N VAL A 153 -0.92 14.48 -2.54
CA VAL A 153 -1.98 14.03 -3.44
C VAL A 153 -3.14 14.99 -3.37
N GLY A 154 -3.48 15.59 -4.52
CA GLY A 154 -4.68 16.39 -4.71
C GLY A 154 -5.72 15.64 -5.55
N ARG A 155 -6.99 15.69 -5.15
CA ARG A 155 -8.12 15.08 -5.88
C ARG A 155 -9.10 16.15 -6.35
N LEU A 156 -9.22 16.34 -7.65
CA LEU A 156 -10.22 17.26 -8.21
C LEU A 156 -11.55 16.51 -8.42
N ARG A 157 -12.64 17.09 -7.94
CA ARG A 157 -14.01 16.64 -8.30
C ARG A 157 -14.58 17.57 -9.36
N GLY A 158 -14.87 17.03 -10.54
CA GLY A 158 -15.75 17.70 -11.51
C GLY A 158 -17.18 17.78 -10.95
N ARG A 159 -17.86 18.91 -11.13
CA ARG A 159 -19.28 19.00 -10.81
C ARG A 159 -20.05 18.16 -11.82
N ARG A 160 -20.96 17.30 -11.35
CA ARG A 160 -22.00 16.73 -12.21
C ARG A 160 -22.91 17.89 -12.63
N CYS A 161 -22.94 18.22 -13.92
CA CYS A 161 -24.01 19.04 -14.46
C CYS A 161 -25.29 18.20 -14.37
N THR A 162 -26.13 18.46 -13.38
CA THR A 162 -27.52 18.00 -13.41
C THR A 162 -28.23 18.88 -14.42
N GLU A 163 -28.38 18.37 -15.64
CA GLU A 163 -29.27 18.96 -16.63
C GLU A 163 -30.69 18.77 -16.11
N ASN A 164 -31.29 19.84 -15.59
CA ASN A 164 -32.73 19.88 -15.35
C ASN A 164 -33.41 19.92 -16.72
N VAL A 165 -33.73 18.74 -17.26
CA VAL A 165 -34.71 18.64 -18.34
C VAL A 165 -36.08 18.84 -17.71
N GLU A 166 -36.50 20.10 -17.67
CA GLU A 166 -37.90 20.47 -17.45
C GLU A 166 -38.69 19.94 -18.66
N GLN A 167 -39.43 18.85 -18.47
CA GLN A 167 -40.33 18.32 -19.50
C GLN A 167 -41.62 19.17 -19.52
N PRO A 168 -42.10 19.55 -20.72
CA PRO A 168 -43.27 20.43 -20.91
C PRO A 168 -44.61 19.79 -20.54
#